data_AF-A0A8H4TAX1-F1
#
_entry.id   AF-A0A8H4TAX1-F1
#
_cell.length_a   1.000
_cell.length_b   1.000
_cell.length_c   1.000
_cell.angle_alpha   90.00
_cell.angle_beta   90.00
_cell.angle_gamma   90.00
#
_symmetry.space_group_name_H-M   'P 1'
#
loop_
_entity.id
_entity.type
_entity.pdbx_description
1 polymer ?
#
loop_
_entity_poly.entity_id
_entity_poly.type
_entity_poly.pdbx_seq_one_letter_code
_entity_poly.pdbx_strand_id
1 'polypeptide(L)'
;MVNITCAARKAILAYSALIALGGDYTYPLSNLSLKVSSFFLPNYTSFTLGKPSISSNQSVVAENFALLYTDWRDNGPGTHVTVDDYRVEAVSNESAVCWLTYRISPDDENMHGWEWTNVYGFRIREGMANGLAGGWEFAVGDEEHQQYEARFGQ
;
A
#
# COMPACT_ATOMS: atom_id res chain seq x y z
N MET A 1 18.76 -18.81 -7.34
CA MET A 1 17.44 -18.46 -7.93
C MET A 1 16.52 -18.08 -6.78
N VAL A 2 15.92 -16.88 -6.81
CA VAL A 2 15.03 -16.40 -5.74
C VAL A 2 13.65 -17.05 -5.91
N ASN A 3 13.08 -17.61 -4.85
CA ASN A 3 11.69 -18.08 -4.88
C ASN A 3 10.75 -16.87 -4.87
N ILE A 4 10.01 -16.66 -5.96
CA ILE A 4 9.16 -15.50 -6.18
C ILE A 4 8.11 -15.30 -5.07
N THR A 5 7.51 -16.40 -4.58
CA THR A 5 6.50 -16.32 -3.52
C THR A 5 7.13 -15.93 -2.18
N CYS A 6 8.36 -16.38 -1.91
CA CYS A 6 9.11 -15.99 -0.73
C CYS A 6 9.54 -14.52 -0.80
N ALA A 7 9.98 -14.04 -1.97
CA ALA A 7 10.34 -12.64 -2.17
C ALA A 7 9.13 -11.70 -1.99
N ALA A 8 8.00 -12.04 -2.63
CA ALA A 8 6.75 -11.29 -2.49
C ALA A 8 6.29 -11.25 -1.02
N ARG A 9 6.27 -12.39 -0.31
CA ARG A 9 5.90 -12.44 1.11
C ARG A 9 6.79 -11.56 1.99
N LYS A 10 8.10 -11.55 1.75
CA LYS A 10 9.00 -10.64 2.49
C LYS A 10 8.68 -9.18 2.24
N ALA A 11 8.38 -8.81 1.00
CA ALA A 11 7.95 -7.45 0.65
C ALA A 11 6.62 -7.09 1.31
N ILE A 12 5.64 -7.99 1.32
CA ILE A 12 4.36 -7.80 2.03
C ILE A 12 4.61 -7.51 3.50
N LEU A 13 5.30 -8.42 4.21
CA LEU A 13 5.50 -8.28 5.65
C LEU A 13 6.22 -6.98 6.03
N ALA A 14 7.24 -6.59 5.26
CA ALA A 14 7.98 -5.36 5.51
C ALA A 14 7.15 -4.11 5.17
N TYR A 15 6.35 -4.16 4.09
CA TYR A 15 5.44 -3.08 3.71
C TYR A 15 4.31 -2.92 4.74
N SER A 16 3.65 -4.01 5.13
CA SER A 16 2.59 -4.05 6.14
C SER A 16 3.04 -3.48 7.49
N ALA A 17 4.28 -3.74 7.90
CA ALA A 17 4.83 -3.16 9.12
C ALA A 17 4.94 -1.62 9.06
N LEU A 18 5.23 -1.06 7.87
CA LEU A 18 5.24 0.39 7.68
C LEU A 18 3.82 0.96 7.61
N ILE A 19 2.87 0.26 6.98
CA ILE A 19 1.46 0.67 6.98
C ILE A 19 0.92 0.77 8.41
N ALA A 20 1.20 -0.23 9.25
CA ALA A 20 0.84 -0.21 10.67
C ALA A 20 1.43 0.98 11.45
N LEU A 21 2.65 1.40 11.09
CA LEU A 21 3.29 2.58 11.69
C LEU A 21 2.56 3.89 11.35
N GLY A 22 1.67 3.88 10.35
CA GLY A 22 0.78 4.99 10.03
C GLY A 22 -0.09 5.46 11.19
N GLY A 23 -0.47 4.55 12.10
CA GLY A 23 -1.24 4.87 13.31
C GLY A 23 -0.42 5.55 14.41
N ASP A 24 0.92 5.49 14.34
CA ASP A 24 1.77 6.22 15.28
C ASP A 24 1.97 7.67 14.81
N TYR A 25 1.17 8.59 15.35
CA TYR A 25 1.21 10.00 14.96
C TYR A 25 2.47 10.73 15.45
N THR A 26 3.26 10.10 16.33
CA THR A 26 4.57 10.62 16.72
C THR A 26 5.66 10.31 15.68
N TYR A 27 5.42 9.33 14.80
CA TYR A 27 6.34 9.02 13.72
C TYR A 27 6.18 10.02 12.55
N PRO A 28 7.25 10.71 12.11
CA PRO A 28 7.14 11.72 11.07
C PRO A 28 6.62 11.14 9.76
N LEU A 29 5.52 11.69 9.25
CA LEU A 29 4.89 11.21 8.01
C LEU A 29 5.82 11.34 6.80
N SER A 30 6.70 12.34 6.77
CA SER A 30 7.74 12.50 5.76
C SER A 30 8.76 11.35 5.76
N ASN A 31 9.12 10.81 6.92
CA ASN A 31 9.99 9.64 7.01
C ASN A 31 9.24 8.37 6.61
N LEU A 32 7.97 8.26 7.02
CA LEU A 32 7.15 7.10 6.67
C LEU A 32 6.94 7.00 5.17
N SER A 33 6.59 8.12 4.53
CA SER A 33 6.33 8.16 3.09
C SER A 33 7.54 7.77 2.25
N LEU A 34 8.74 8.20 2.64
CA LEU A 34 10.00 7.78 2.00
C LEU A 34 10.27 6.28 2.15
N LYS A 35 9.96 5.72 3.32
CA LYS A 35 10.13 4.27 3.55
C LYS A 35 9.10 3.47 2.77
N VAL A 36 7.84 3.89 2.78
CA VAL A 36 6.75 3.22 2.04
C VAL A 36 7.01 3.28 0.54
N SER A 37 7.44 4.44 0.01
CA SER A 37 7.69 4.60 -1.42
C SER A 37 8.83 3.72 -1.94
N SER A 38 9.77 3.31 -1.07
CA SER A 38 10.88 2.43 -1.43
C SER A 38 10.45 1.03 -1.90
N PHE A 39 9.18 0.64 -1.68
CA PHE A 39 8.59 -0.61 -2.16
C PHE A 39 8.07 -0.52 -3.60
N PHE A 40 7.96 0.68 -4.16
CA PHE A 40 7.35 0.89 -5.47
C PHE A 40 8.42 1.03 -6.55
N LEU A 41 8.15 0.40 -7.69
CA LEU A 41 9.01 0.43 -8.84
C LEU A 41 8.82 1.74 -9.63
N PRO A 42 9.83 2.21 -10.37
CA PRO A 42 9.66 3.28 -11.36
C PRO A 42 8.50 2.98 -12.31
N ASN A 43 7.73 4.02 -12.65
CA ASN A 43 6.49 3.92 -13.43
C ASN A 43 5.43 2.99 -12.82
N TYR A 44 5.40 2.88 -11.49
CA TYR A 44 4.32 2.22 -10.76
C TYR A 44 2.96 2.77 -11.22
N THR A 45 2.03 1.86 -11.53
CA THR A 45 0.70 2.22 -12.01
C THR A 45 -0.38 1.79 -11.00
N SER A 46 -1.15 2.74 -10.49
CA SER A 46 -2.35 2.43 -9.71
C SER A 46 -3.60 2.49 -10.60
N PHE A 47 -4.48 1.52 -10.45
CA PHE A 47 -5.80 1.50 -11.07
C PHE A 47 -6.86 1.73 -9.99
N THR A 48 -7.70 2.74 -10.22
CA THR A 48 -8.82 3.09 -9.34
C THR A 48 -10.07 3.27 -10.18
N LEU A 49 -11.06 2.40 -10.01
CA LEU A 49 -12.37 2.45 -10.68
C LEU A 49 -12.22 2.58 -12.20
N GLY A 50 -11.30 1.81 -12.78
CA GLY A 50 -10.99 1.82 -14.21
C GLY A 50 -10.10 2.99 -14.69
N LYS A 51 -9.66 3.88 -13.79
CA LYS A 51 -8.76 5.00 -14.13
C LYS A 51 -7.31 4.67 -13.74
N PRO A 52 -6.37 4.63 -14.69
CA PRO A 52 -4.96 4.46 -14.39
C PRO A 52 -4.33 5.80 -13.95
N SER A 53 -3.44 5.74 -12.97
CA SER A 53 -2.52 6.82 -12.59
C SER A 53 -1.10 6.26 -12.51
N ILE A 54 -0.14 6.98 -13.09
CA ILE A 54 1.26 6.54 -13.17
C ILE A 54 2.11 7.44 -12.28
N SER A 55 2.81 6.82 -11.32
CA SER A 55 3.86 7.47 -10.54
C SER A 55 5.21 7.19 -11.19
N SER A 56 5.82 8.21 -11.77
CA SER A 56 7.08 8.06 -12.54
C SER A 56 8.27 7.61 -11.68
N ASN A 57 8.26 7.93 -10.38
CA ASN A 57 9.32 7.58 -9.45
C ASN A 57 8.82 7.52 -7.99
N GLN A 58 9.71 7.10 -7.08
CA GLN A 58 9.42 6.94 -5.66
C GLN A 58 9.08 8.25 -4.95
N SER A 59 9.60 9.39 -5.39
CA SER A 59 9.28 10.69 -4.79
C SER A 59 7.81 11.05 -4.99
N VAL A 60 7.26 10.79 -6.19
CA VAL A 60 5.83 10.99 -6.48
C VAL A 60 4.96 10.08 -5.60
N VAL A 61 5.37 8.81 -5.41
CA VAL A 61 4.66 7.89 -4.51
C VAL A 61 4.71 8.38 -3.06
N ALA A 62 5.86 8.86 -2.59
CA ALA A 62 6.01 9.41 -1.23
C ALA A 62 5.12 10.64 -1.02
N GLU A 63 5.08 11.56 -1.98
CA GLU A 63 4.22 12.75 -1.92
C GLU A 63 2.74 12.36 -1.85
N ASN A 64 2.27 11.50 -2.76
CA ASN A 64 0.88 11.04 -2.77
C ASN A 64 0.49 10.31 -1.48
N PHE A 65 1.38 9.48 -0.93
CA PHE A 65 1.15 8.80 0.35
C PHE A 65 1.03 9.80 1.49
N ALA A 66 1.93 10.79 1.55
CA ALA A 66 1.88 11.80 2.60
C ALA A 66 0.61 12.67 2.49
N LEU A 67 0.20 13.05 1.29
CA LEU A 67 -1.04 13.80 1.06
C LEU A 67 -2.27 13.01 1.53
N LEU A 68 -2.39 11.74 1.13
CA LEU A 68 -3.49 10.87 1.55
C LEU A 68 -3.56 10.72 3.07
N TYR A 69 -2.42 10.42 3.71
CA TYR A 69 -2.39 10.20 5.16
C TYR A 69 -2.59 11.50 5.95
N THR A 70 -2.24 12.65 5.37
CA THR A 70 -2.55 13.96 5.98
C THR A 70 -4.05 14.20 5.94
N ASP A 71 -4.67 14.00 4.77
CA ASP A 71 -6.12 14.17 4.63
C ASP A 71 -6.91 13.20 5.51
N TRP A 72 -6.48 11.94 5.61
CA TRP A 72 -7.13 10.97 6.49
C TRP A 72 -7.00 11.32 7.97
N ARG A 73 -5.88 11.90 8.41
CA ARG A 73 -5.69 12.34 9.80
C ARG A 73 -6.50 13.59 10.14
N ASP A 74 -6.57 14.53 9.21
CA ASP A 74 -7.17 15.84 9.46
C ASP A 74 -8.68 15.86 9.21
N ASN A 75 -9.14 15.14 8.18
CA ASN A 75 -10.51 15.21 7.66
C ASN A 75 -11.20 13.84 7.54
N GLY A 76 -10.45 12.74 7.67
CA GLY A 76 -10.94 11.40 7.40
C GLY A 76 -11.01 10.52 8.64
N PRO A 77 -10.92 9.19 8.46
CA PRO A 77 -11.06 8.21 9.54
C PRO A 77 -9.84 8.08 10.46
N GLY A 78 -8.75 8.82 10.24
CA GLY A 78 -7.44 8.54 10.83
C GLY A 78 -6.64 7.49 10.03
N THR A 79 -5.45 7.14 10.52
CA THR A 79 -4.50 6.26 9.80
C THR A 79 -4.06 5.03 10.60
N HIS A 80 -4.85 4.60 11.58
CA HIS A 80 -4.68 3.31 12.26
C HIS A 80 -5.11 2.15 11.34
N VAL A 81 -4.23 1.82 10.40
CA VAL A 81 -4.45 0.80 9.37
C VAL A 81 -3.50 -0.36 9.56
N THR A 82 -3.99 -1.58 9.39
CA THR A 82 -3.19 -2.82 9.44
C THR A 82 -3.42 -3.63 8.16
N VAL A 83 -2.51 -4.54 7.85
CA VAL A 83 -2.70 -5.55 6.79
C VAL A 83 -2.76 -6.91 7.48
N ASP A 84 -3.96 -7.46 7.60
CA ASP A 84 -4.23 -8.61 8.47
C ASP A 84 -4.20 -9.95 7.72
N ASP A 85 -4.43 -9.93 6.41
CA ASP A 85 -4.35 -11.12 5.57
C ASP A 85 -3.67 -10.82 4.23
N TYR A 86 -3.07 -11.86 3.65
CA TYR A 86 -2.53 -11.78 2.31
C TYR A 86 -2.55 -13.12 1.56
N ARG A 87 -2.69 -13.03 0.25
CA ARG A 87 -2.52 -14.15 -0.69
C ARG A 87 -1.45 -13.81 -1.72
N VAL A 88 -0.63 -14.78 -2.10
CA VAL A 88 0.38 -14.62 -3.16
C VAL A 88 0.22 -15.74 -4.17
N GLU A 89 0.10 -15.37 -5.45
CA GLU A 89 0.07 -16.31 -6.57
C GLU A 89 1.22 -15.99 -7.52
N ALA A 90 2.09 -16.97 -7.76
CA ALA A 90 3.18 -16.81 -8.72
C ALA A 90 2.62 -16.75 -10.15
N VAL A 91 3.06 -15.76 -10.92
CA VAL A 91 2.74 -15.64 -12.35
C VAL A 91 3.89 -16.19 -13.18
N SER A 92 5.13 -15.91 -12.75
CA SER A 92 6.36 -16.38 -13.39
C SER A 92 7.47 -16.48 -12.34
N ASN A 93 8.70 -16.81 -12.78
CA ASN A 93 9.87 -16.78 -11.91
C ASN A 93 10.25 -15.36 -11.45
N GLU A 94 9.69 -14.32 -12.08
CA GLU A 94 10.04 -12.92 -11.83
C GLU A 94 8.85 -12.08 -11.35
N SER A 95 7.64 -12.64 -11.34
CA SER A 95 6.43 -11.89 -10.99
C SER A 95 5.39 -12.72 -10.24
N ALA A 96 4.65 -12.04 -9.37
CA ALA A 96 3.53 -12.60 -8.62
C ALA A 96 2.40 -11.57 -8.48
N VAL A 97 1.17 -12.04 -8.34
CA VAL A 97 0.03 -11.22 -7.92
C VAL A 97 -0.17 -11.43 -6.43
N CYS A 98 -0.35 -10.33 -5.70
CA CYS A 98 -0.51 -10.32 -4.26
C CYS A 98 -1.83 -9.64 -3.89
N TRP A 99 -2.63 -10.26 -3.04
CA TRP A 99 -3.83 -9.66 -2.45
C TRP A 99 -3.48 -9.30 -1.03
N LEU A 100 -3.67 -8.04 -0.64
CA LEU A 100 -3.43 -7.57 0.72
C LEU A 100 -4.76 -7.04 1.26
N THR A 101 -5.23 -7.64 2.34
CA THR A 101 -6.45 -7.21 3.02
C THR A 101 -6.09 -6.28 4.17
N TYR A 102 -6.55 -5.04 4.04
CA TYR A 102 -6.34 -3.97 4.99
C TYR A 102 -7.52 -3.89 5.94
N ARG A 103 -7.26 -3.46 7.18
CA ARG A 103 -8.27 -3.14 8.18
C ARG A 103 -7.95 -1.78 8.78
N ILE A 104 -8.94 -0.89 8.85
CA ILE A 104 -8.84 0.40 9.53
C ILE A 104 -9.62 0.38 10.85
N SER A 105 -9.02 0.95 11.89
CA SER A 105 -9.66 1.28 13.16
C SER A 105 -9.78 2.80 13.25
N PRO A 106 -10.95 3.39 12.97
CA PRO A 106 -11.07 4.84 12.90
C PRO A 106 -10.75 5.55 14.23
N ASP A 107 -10.25 6.78 14.14
CA ASP A 107 -9.99 7.64 15.31
C ASP A 107 -11.29 8.15 15.96
N ASP A 108 -12.34 8.33 15.15
CA ASP A 108 -13.68 8.68 15.64
C ASP A 108 -14.37 7.44 16.21
N GLU A 109 -14.64 7.47 17.51
CA GLU A 109 -15.33 6.39 18.24
C GLU A 109 -16.74 6.09 17.71
N ASN A 110 -17.37 7.03 16.98
CA ASN A 110 -18.68 6.83 16.35
C ASN A 110 -18.59 6.11 15.00
N MET A 111 -17.38 5.89 14.48
CA MET A 111 -17.16 5.23 13.19
C MET A 111 -16.77 3.76 13.39
N HIS A 112 -17.52 2.86 12.75
CA HIS A 112 -17.14 1.46 12.69
C HIS A 112 -15.97 1.25 11.73
N GLY A 113 -14.96 0.50 12.18
CA GLY A 113 -13.87 0.04 11.33
C GLY A 113 -14.34 -0.85 10.18
N TRP A 114 -13.50 -0.96 9.17
CA TRP A 114 -13.80 -1.74 7.97
C TRP A 114 -12.55 -2.29 7.33
N GLU A 115 -12.78 -3.13 6.32
CA GLU A 115 -11.75 -3.83 5.57
C GLU A 115 -11.91 -3.60 4.07
N TRP A 116 -10.80 -3.72 3.36
CA TRP A 116 -10.76 -3.74 1.91
C TRP A 116 -9.54 -4.54 1.44
N THR A 117 -9.57 -5.04 0.21
CA THR A 117 -8.46 -5.76 -0.39
C THR A 117 -7.96 -5.04 -1.63
N ASN A 118 -6.67 -4.73 -1.63
CA ASN A 118 -5.98 -4.22 -2.81
C ASN A 118 -5.17 -5.35 -3.47
N VAL A 119 -5.07 -5.30 -4.80
CA VAL A 119 -4.32 -6.28 -5.60
C VAL A 119 -3.04 -5.65 -6.12
N TYR A 120 -1.89 -6.22 -5.80
CA TYR A 120 -0.57 -5.71 -6.18
C TYR A 120 0.13 -6.66 -7.16
N GLY A 121 0.78 -6.08 -8.18
CA GLY A 121 1.76 -6.77 -9.00
C GLY A 121 3.13 -6.68 -8.36
N PHE A 122 3.70 -7.80 -7.93
CA PHE A 122 5.08 -7.89 -7.45
C PHE A 122 6.01 -8.26 -8.60
N ARG A 123 7.15 -7.57 -8.72
CA ARG A 123 8.20 -7.90 -9.69
C ARG A 123 9.58 -7.92 -9.03
N ILE A 124 10.38 -8.92 -9.40
CA ILE A 124 11.79 -8.99 -9.02
C ILE A 124 12.55 -7.80 -9.60
N ARG A 125 13.32 -7.14 -8.75
CA ARG A 125 14.24 -6.07 -9.13
C ARG A 125 15.38 -5.99 -8.13
N GLU A 126 16.59 -5.94 -8.65
CA GLU A 126 17.78 -5.75 -7.83
C GLU A 126 18.00 -4.27 -7.49
N GLY A 127 18.72 -4.01 -6.39
CA GLY A 127 19.09 -2.65 -5.99
C GLY A 127 17.92 -1.80 -5.47
N MET A 128 16.87 -2.43 -4.96
CA MET A 128 15.76 -1.72 -4.32
C MET A 128 16.25 -0.96 -3.07
N ALA A 129 15.72 0.24 -2.87
CA ALA A 129 16.07 1.08 -1.71
C ALA A 129 15.65 0.46 -0.35
N ASN A 130 14.66 -0.43 -0.35
CA ASN A 130 14.26 -1.23 0.82
C ASN A 130 15.17 -2.43 1.10
N GLY A 131 16.18 -2.70 0.26
CA GLY A 131 17.07 -3.86 0.38
C GLY A 131 16.42 -5.21 0.06
N LEU A 132 15.20 -5.22 -0.48
CA LEU A 132 14.49 -6.44 -0.87
C LEU A 132 14.70 -6.77 -2.35
N ALA A 133 14.29 -7.98 -2.72
CA ALA A 133 14.51 -8.53 -4.06
C ALA A 133 13.49 -8.05 -5.11
N GLY A 134 12.66 -7.05 -4.81
CA GLY A 134 11.62 -6.56 -5.70
C GLY A 134 10.66 -5.58 -5.05
N GLY A 135 9.64 -5.19 -5.81
CA GLY A 135 8.67 -4.19 -5.40
C GLY A 135 7.37 -4.25 -6.21
N TRP A 136 6.48 -3.29 -5.94
CA TRP A 136 5.19 -3.14 -6.58
C TRP A 136 5.32 -2.45 -7.94
N GLU A 137 4.93 -3.12 -9.02
CA GLU A 137 4.83 -2.52 -10.36
C GLU A 137 3.44 -1.94 -10.65
N PHE A 138 2.39 -2.48 -10.04
CA PHE A 138 1.04 -1.93 -10.10
C PHE A 138 0.24 -2.22 -8.83
N ALA A 139 -0.84 -1.48 -8.63
CA ALA A 139 -1.90 -1.86 -7.70
C ALA A 139 -3.29 -1.62 -8.31
N VAL A 140 -4.27 -2.43 -7.92
CA VAL A 140 -5.71 -2.19 -8.13
C VAL A 140 -6.31 -1.90 -6.77
N GLY A 141 -6.84 -0.69 -6.61
CA GLY A 141 -7.36 -0.14 -5.36
C GLY A 141 -8.87 0.10 -5.38
N ASP A 142 -9.62 -0.65 -6.20
CA ASP A 142 -11.04 -0.41 -6.41
C ASP A 142 -11.86 -0.58 -5.12
N GLU A 143 -11.61 -1.66 -4.36
CA GLU A 143 -12.35 -1.93 -3.12
C GLU A 143 -12.08 -0.86 -2.06
N GLU A 144 -10.83 -0.39 -1.93
CA GLU A 144 -10.49 0.73 -1.04
C GLU A 144 -11.37 1.95 -1.31
N HIS A 145 -11.47 2.35 -2.59
CA HIS A 145 -12.23 3.54 -2.98
C HIS A 145 -13.74 3.31 -2.86
N GLN A 146 -14.24 2.12 -3.16
CA GLN A 146 -15.65 1.77 -2.95
C GLN A 146 -16.03 1.81 -1.46
N GLN A 147 -15.17 1.29 -0.58
CA GLN A 147 -15.40 1.35 0.86
C GLN A 147 -15.34 2.78 1.38
N TYR A 148 -14.42 3.60 0.86
CA TYR A 148 -14.34 5.02 1.19
C TYR A 148 -15.61 5.76 0.74
N GLU A 149 -16.02 5.59 -0.52
CA GLU A 149 -17.21 6.22 -1.09
C GLU A 149 -18.50 5.81 -0.35
N ALA A 150 -18.64 4.54 0.04
CA ALA A 150 -19.80 4.08 0.81
C ALA A 150 -19.96 4.76 2.19
N ARG A 151 -18.92 5.44 2.69
CA ARG A 151 -18.90 6.09 4.02
C ARG A 151 -18.88 7.61 3.92
N PHE A 152 -18.22 8.15 2.91
CA PHE A 152 -17.97 9.58 2.78
C PHE A 152 -18.50 10.18 1.47
N GLY A 153 -18.96 9.36 0.53
CA GLY A 153 -19.62 9.82 -0.69
C GLY A 153 -21.00 10.39 -0.36
N GLN A 154 -21.15 11.70 -0.54
CA GLN A 154 -22.44 12.38 -0.53
C GLN A 154 -23.15 12.25 -1.88
#